data_AF-A0A382T3Z6-F1
#
_entry.id   AF-A0A382T3Z6-F1
#
_cell.length_a   1.000
_cell.length_b   1.000
_cell.length_c   1.000
_cell.angle_alpha   90.00
_cell.angle_beta   90.00
_cell.angle_gamma   90.00
#
_symmetry.space_group_name_H-M   'P 1'
#
loop_
_entity.id
_entity.type
_entity.pdbx_description
1 polymer ?
#
loop_
_entity_poly.entity_id
_entity_poly.type
_entity_poly.pdbx_seq_one_letter_code
_entity_poly.pdbx_strand_id
1 'polypeptide(L)'
;GGLATRLQVARNTLFWNRGDGTFAEVGRYAGVEATDWSWQPVFLDVDLDGYDDLLVTNGHLHDVNDRDSQARYARIPKAKREQVGLLMFPPNTTANVAYRNLGNFRFAETSQAWGFNSPQTSHGIATGDLDNDGDLDLVINCLNQPPLIYRNNTIAPRVAVQLRGLPPNTHGIGARVSVVVDKIRQTQEIVAGGRYLSGDQPLRMFAMGTGSMKRSIEVAWPSGRRSFISNPQPNHIYEIAEPSGEPPEPRLAKRKPEPFFEDASRLLNHTHAENEYDDTALQPLLPRRLDRSGPGVAWLDFDHD
;
A
#
# COMPACT_ATOMS: atom_id res chain seq x y z
N GLY A 1 12.71 -17.14 -18.34
CA GLY A 1 12.72 -15.80 -18.99
C GLY A 1 13.25 -14.72 -18.06
N GLY A 2 14.44 -14.19 -18.33
CA GLY A 2 15.13 -13.21 -17.47
C GLY A 2 14.54 -11.80 -17.53
N LEU A 3 14.69 -11.06 -16.43
CA LEU A 3 14.17 -9.68 -16.22
C LEU A 3 14.54 -8.68 -17.32
N ALA A 4 15.61 -8.93 -18.08
CA ALA A 4 16.12 -8.03 -19.12
C ALA A 4 15.35 -8.05 -20.45
N THR A 5 14.40 -8.98 -20.65
CA THR A 5 13.72 -9.20 -21.95
C THR A 5 12.20 -9.08 -21.89
N ARG A 6 11.64 -8.75 -20.71
CA ARG A 6 10.20 -8.51 -20.55
C ARG A 6 9.90 -7.06 -20.88
N LEU A 7 8.82 -6.82 -21.62
CA LEU A 7 8.25 -5.48 -21.78
C LEU A 7 7.98 -4.89 -20.40
N GLN A 8 8.75 -3.86 -20.03
CA GLN A 8 8.53 -3.11 -18.80
C GLN A 8 7.57 -1.98 -19.12
N VAL A 9 6.40 -2.01 -18.49
CA VAL A 9 5.40 -0.96 -18.58
C VAL A 9 5.41 -0.23 -17.25
N ALA A 10 5.55 1.09 -17.28
CA ALA A 10 5.40 1.92 -16.09
C ALA A 10 3.98 1.72 -15.54
N ARG A 11 3.90 1.31 -14.28
CA ARG A 11 2.65 1.09 -13.56
C ARG A 11 2.90 1.15 -12.06
N ASN A 12 1.84 1.34 -11.32
CA ASN A 12 1.85 1.11 -9.89
C ASN A 12 1.84 -0.40 -9.59
N THR A 13 2.43 -0.75 -8.46
CA THR A 13 2.51 -2.12 -7.96
C THR A 13 1.95 -2.17 -6.55
N LEU A 14 1.04 -3.10 -6.31
CA LEU A 14 0.54 -3.40 -4.96
C LEU A 14 1.17 -4.72 -4.50
N PHE A 15 1.80 -4.71 -3.33
CA PHE A 15 2.45 -5.91 -2.78
C PHE A 15 1.63 -6.49 -1.62
N TRP A 16 1.16 -7.72 -1.79
CA TRP A 16 0.47 -8.47 -0.75
C TRP A 16 1.44 -9.35 0.03
N ASN A 17 1.48 -9.18 1.36
CA ASN A 17 2.28 -10.02 2.26
C ASN A 17 1.63 -11.41 2.40
N ARG A 18 2.38 -12.46 2.05
CA ARG A 18 1.92 -13.86 2.08
C ARG A 18 1.98 -14.51 3.47
N GLY A 19 2.52 -13.80 4.46
CA GLY A 19 2.65 -14.27 5.85
C GLY A 19 3.89 -15.13 6.11
N ASP A 20 4.66 -15.47 5.08
CA ASP A 20 5.90 -16.25 5.13
C ASP A 20 7.17 -15.40 4.92
N GLY A 21 7.02 -14.06 4.96
CA GLY A 21 8.09 -13.10 4.68
C GLY A 21 8.28 -12.80 3.20
N THR A 22 7.48 -13.38 2.31
CA THR A 22 7.44 -13.06 0.88
C THR A 22 6.24 -12.17 0.53
N PHE A 23 6.34 -11.51 -0.62
CA PHE A 23 5.28 -10.66 -1.17
C PHE A 23 4.89 -11.11 -2.58
N ALA A 24 3.60 -11.00 -2.90
CA ALA A 24 3.08 -11.14 -4.26
C ALA A 24 2.74 -9.75 -4.82
N GLU A 25 3.18 -9.45 -6.05
CA GLU A 25 2.71 -8.27 -6.78
C GLU A 25 1.31 -8.56 -7.34
N VAL A 26 0.32 -7.76 -6.94
CA VAL A 26 -1.11 -7.96 -7.23
C VAL A 26 -1.78 -6.72 -7.81
N GLY A 27 -1.03 -5.67 -8.20
CA GLY A 27 -1.59 -4.38 -8.63
C GLY A 27 -2.62 -4.50 -9.75
N ARG A 28 -2.31 -5.28 -10.80
CA ARG A 28 -3.25 -5.56 -11.91
C ARG A 28 -4.41 -6.47 -11.52
N TYR A 29 -4.14 -7.45 -10.65
CA TYR A 29 -5.20 -8.32 -10.14
C TYR A 29 -6.21 -7.51 -9.32
N ALA A 30 -5.70 -6.49 -8.62
CA ALA A 30 -6.47 -5.59 -7.78
C ALA A 30 -7.10 -4.40 -8.52
N GLY A 31 -6.66 -4.12 -9.75
CA GLY A 31 -7.17 -3.01 -10.57
C GLY A 31 -6.67 -1.62 -10.12
N VAL A 32 -5.51 -1.55 -9.48
CA VAL A 32 -4.92 -0.31 -8.91
C VAL A 32 -3.60 0.07 -9.58
N GLU A 33 -3.27 -0.55 -10.71
CA GLU A 33 -1.98 -0.35 -11.40
C GLU A 33 -1.85 0.99 -12.13
N ALA A 34 -2.96 1.69 -12.36
CA ALA A 34 -3.03 2.85 -13.24
C ALA A 34 -3.75 4.03 -12.59
N THR A 35 -3.00 4.84 -11.84
CA THR A 35 -3.47 6.14 -11.33
C THR A 35 -2.69 7.30 -11.93
N ASP A 36 -2.05 7.12 -13.08
CA ASP A 36 -1.18 8.14 -13.70
C ASP A 36 0.02 8.51 -12.79
N TRP A 37 0.52 9.74 -12.87
CA TRP A 37 1.70 10.20 -12.13
C TRP A 37 1.47 10.26 -10.62
N SER A 38 1.80 9.15 -9.94
CA SER A 38 1.51 8.91 -8.53
C SER A 38 2.66 9.31 -7.63
N TRP A 39 2.34 9.90 -6.47
CA TRP A 39 3.34 10.30 -5.47
C TRP A 39 3.27 9.51 -4.19
N GLN A 40 2.12 9.51 -3.51
CA GLN A 40 1.97 8.87 -2.21
C GLN A 40 0.67 8.06 -2.14
N PRO A 41 0.75 6.72 -1.96
CA PRO A 41 -0.39 5.92 -1.57
C PRO A 41 -0.62 5.99 -0.05
N VAL A 42 -1.89 5.92 0.35
CA VAL A 42 -2.34 5.89 1.74
C VAL A 42 -3.42 4.83 1.88
N PHE A 43 -3.24 3.95 2.86
CA PHE A 43 -4.30 3.04 3.30
C PHE A 43 -5.04 3.67 4.48
N LEU A 44 -6.36 3.81 4.33
CA LEU A 44 -7.26 4.37 5.34
C LEU A 44 -8.66 3.79 5.09
N ASP A 45 -9.28 3.21 6.10
CA ASP A 45 -10.71 2.83 6.06
C ASP A 45 -11.58 4.11 6.12
N VAL A 46 -11.95 4.64 4.95
CA VAL A 46 -12.60 5.96 4.83
C VAL A 46 -14.05 5.90 5.30
N ASP A 47 -14.75 4.81 4.95
CA ASP A 47 -16.16 4.63 5.27
C ASP A 47 -16.42 3.81 6.55
N LEU A 48 -15.36 3.32 7.20
CA LEU A 48 -15.37 2.56 8.46
C LEU A 48 -16.15 1.25 8.36
N ASP A 49 -15.95 0.52 7.25
CA ASP A 49 -16.53 -0.80 7.05
C ASP A 49 -15.61 -1.95 7.48
N GLY A 50 -14.39 -1.63 7.94
CA GLY A 50 -13.38 -2.57 8.45
C GLY A 50 -12.35 -2.98 7.41
N TYR A 51 -12.37 -2.38 6.21
CA TYR A 51 -11.41 -2.61 5.14
C TYR A 51 -10.67 -1.31 4.80
N ASP A 52 -9.33 -1.32 4.89
CA ASP A 52 -8.56 -0.14 4.49
C ASP A 52 -8.72 0.12 2.97
N ASP A 53 -9.15 1.32 2.62
CA ASP A 53 -9.24 1.84 1.25
C ASP A 53 -7.90 2.41 0.79
N LEU A 54 -7.76 2.68 -0.50
CA LEU A 54 -6.53 3.22 -1.08
C LEU A 54 -6.75 4.62 -1.65
N LEU A 55 -6.04 5.61 -1.10
CA LEU A 55 -6.01 6.98 -1.58
C LEU A 55 -4.64 7.27 -2.20
N VAL A 56 -4.60 7.91 -3.36
CA VAL A 56 -3.37 8.20 -4.11
C VAL A 56 -3.34 9.66 -4.53
N THR A 57 -2.29 10.37 -4.13
CA THR A 57 -2.01 11.73 -4.63
C THR A 57 -1.31 11.67 -5.98
N ASN A 58 -1.74 12.58 -6.87
CA ASN A 58 -1.33 12.57 -8.27
C ASN A 58 -0.99 13.96 -8.82
N GLY A 59 -0.35 13.93 -9.98
CA GLY A 59 -0.17 15.08 -10.85
C GLY A 59 1.29 15.41 -11.07
N HIS A 60 1.58 16.08 -12.17
CA HIS A 60 2.90 16.63 -12.44
C HIS A 60 2.75 17.95 -13.17
N LEU A 61 3.67 18.89 -13.02
CA LEU A 61 3.48 20.22 -13.62
C LEU A 61 3.38 20.14 -15.16
N HIS A 62 4.18 19.26 -15.77
CA HIS A 62 4.22 19.04 -17.21
C HIS A 62 4.35 17.55 -17.56
N ASP A 63 3.80 17.09 -18.66
CA ASP A 63 3.92 15.70 -19.11
C ASP A 63 5.29 15.51 -19.75
N VAL A 64 6.30 15.25 -18.91
CA VAL A 64 7.66 14.98 -19.37
C VAL A 64 7.78 13.64 -20.08
N ASN A 65 6.75 12.78 -20.05
CA ASN A 65 6.72 11.51 -20.75
C ASN A 65 6.16 11.61 -22.19
N ASP A 66 5.53 12.73 -22.54
CA ASP A 66 4.98 13.01 -23.87
C ASP A 66 6.04 12.80 -24.97
N ARG A 67 5.82 11.77 -25.80
CA ARG A 67 6.79 11.33 -26.82
C ARG A 67 7.03 12.39 -27.87
N ASP A 68 6.00 13.14 -28.24
CA ASP A 68 6.09 14.19 -29.25
C ASP A 68 6.93 15.37 -28.73
N SER A 69 6.70 15.81 -27.49
CA SER A 69 7.51 16.84 -26.83
C SER A 69 8.95 16.38 -26.67
N GLN A 70 9.20 15.13 -26.30
CA GLN A 70 10.56 14.59 -26.22
C GLN A 70 11.26 14.60 -27.59
N ALA A 71 10.58 14.19 -28.65
CA ALA A 71 11.13 14.20 -30.02
C ALA A 71 11.44 15.64 -30.48
N ARG A 72 10.57 16.61 -30.16
CA ARG A 72 10.83 18.03 -30.41
C ARG A 72 12.03 18.53 -29.61
N TYR A 73 12.10 18.22 -28.31
CA TYR A 73 13.20 18.63 -27.42
C TYR A 73 14.56 18.07 -27.85
N ALA A 74 14.59 16.82 -28.31
CA ALA A 74 15.81 16.19 -28.80
C ALA A 74 16.42 16.93 -29.99
N ARG A 75 15.59 17.56 -30.85
CA ARG A 75 16.02 18.35 -32.02
C ARG A 75 16.52 19.75 -31.66
N ILE A 76 16.31 20.22 -30.43
CA ILE A 76 16.75 21.56 -29.99
C ILE A 76 18.26 21.51 -29.69
N PRO A 77 19.07 22.43 -30.28
CA PRO A 77 20.49 22.54 -29.99
C PRO A 77 20.73 22.69 -28.48
N LYS A 78 21.72 21.98 -27.92
CA LYS A 78 21.99 21.97 -26.47
C LYS A 78 22.08 23.37 -25.86
N ALA A 79 22.74 24.31 -26.55
CA ALA A 79 22.90 25.70 -26.13
C ALA A 79 21.58 26.47 -25.95
N LYS A 80 20.46 25.98 -26.52
CA LYS A 80 19.13 26.60 -26.41
C LYS A 80 18.21 25.86 -25.44
N ARG A 81 18.61 24.70 -24.90
CA ARG A 81 17.71 23.85 -24.08
C ARG A 81 17.31 24.49 -22.76
N GLU A 82 18.20 25.25 -22.12
CA GLU A 82 17.88 25.99 -20.90
C GLU A 82 16.80 27.08 -21.15
N GLN A 83 16.72 27.63 -22.37
CA GLN A 83 15.76 28.69 -22.72
C GLN A 83 14.33 28.17 -22.96
N VAL A 84 14.19 26.91 -23.40
CA VAL A 84 12.87 26.26 -23.60
C VAL A 84 12.41 25.48 -22.38
N GLY A 85 13.32 24.85 -21.64
CA GLY A 85 13.05 24.18 -20.37
C GLY A 85 11.87 23.20 -20.42
N LEU A 86 11.13 23.13 -19.30
CA LEU A 86 9.93 22.29 -19.15
C LEU A 86 8.67 22.85 -19.83
N LEU A 87 8.68 24.13 -20.24
CA LEU A 87 7.52 24.82 -20.81
C LEU A 87 7.08 24.27 -22.17
N MET A 88 7.93 23.49 -22.83
CA MET A 88 7.60 22.84 -24.10
C MET A 88 6.81 21.54 -23.95
N PHE A 89 6.74 21.00 -22.74
CA PHE A 89 5.94 19.83 -22.43
C PHE A 89 4.52 20.30 -22.02
N PRO A 90 3.46 19.62 -22.48
CA PRO A 90 2.10 20.03 -22.16
C PRO A 90 1.85 19.91 -20.64
N PRO A 91 0.89 20.66 -20.06
CA PRO A 91 0.51 20.49 -18.65
C PRO A 91 0.06 19.04 -18.35
N ASN A 92 0.39 18.52 -17.17
CA ASN A 92 -0.01 17.15 -16.74
C ASN A 92 -0.82 17.15 -15.45
N THR A 93 -1.99 17.80 -15.51
CA THR A 93 -2.94 17.82 -14.39
C THR A 93 -3.74 16.52 -14.37
N THR A 94 -3.36 15.59 -13.50
CA THR A 94 -4.09 14.34 -13.27
C THR A 94 -4.76 14.41 -11.90
N ALA A 95 -5.98 13.90 -11.83
CA ALA A 95 -6.74 13.92 -10.59
C ALA A 95 -6.15 12.93 -9.57
N ASN A 96 -6.24 13.28 -8.30
CA ASN A 96 -6.09 12.30 -7.21
C ASN A 96 -7.08 11.14 -7.41
N VAL A 97 -6.67 9.95 -6.96
CA VAL A 97 -7.49 8.75 -7.12
C VAL A 97 -7.77 8.10 -5.77
N ALA A 98 -9.02 7.70 -5.53
CA ALA A 98 -9.45 6.90 -4.40
C ALA A 98 -10.04 5.58 -4.89
N TYR A 99 -9.76 4.51 -4.16
CA TYR A 99 -10.32 3.20 -4.38
C TYR A 99 -10.91 2.64 -3.10
N ARG A 100 -12.21 2.31 -3.15
CA ARG A 100 -12.87 1.57 -2.08
C ARG A 100 -12.49 0.10 -2.11
N ASN A 101 -12.09 -0.45 -0.98
CA ASN A 101 -11.77 -1.86 -0.83
C ASN A 101 -13.05 -2.70 -0.71
N LEU A 102 -13.23 -3.66 -1.61
CA LEU A 102 -14.40 -4.56 -1.64
C LEU A 102 -14.08 -5.95 -1.09
N GLY A 103 -12.89 -6.11 -0.49
CA GLY A 103 -12.34 -7.39 -0.06
C GLY A 103 -11.85 -8.25 -1.22
N ASN A 104 -11.16 -9.35 -0.87
CA ASN A 104 -10.60 -10.31 -1.83
C ASN A 104 -9.72 -9.67 -2.92
N PHE A 105 -8.94 -8.65 -2.53
CA PHE A 105 -8.10 -7.84 -3.40
C PHE A 105 -8.85 -7.10 -4.51
N ARG A 106 -10.16 -6.86 -4.39
CA ARG A 106 -10.89 -6.05 -5.37
C ARG A 106 -11.06 -4.64 -4.85
N PHE A 107 -10.78 -3.69 -5.72
CA PHE A 107 -10.90 -2.27 -5.44
C PHE A 107 -11.83 -1.62 -6.47
N ALA A 108 -12.68 -0.71 -6.03
CA ALA A 108 -13.54 0.09 -6.90
C ALA A 108 -13.08 1.54 -6.88
N GLU A 109 -12.74 2.09 -8.05
CA GLU A 109 -12.43 3.52 -8.20
C GLU A 109 -13.66 4.34 -7.78
N THR A 110 -13.46 5.30 -6.88
CA THR A 110 -14.55 6.02 -6.19
C THR A 110 -14.22 7.51 -5.98
N SER A 111 -13.21 8.04 -6.67
CA SER A 111 -12.67 9.38 -6.42
C SER A 111 -13.74 10.45 -6.53
N GLN A 112 -14.56 10.40 -7.58
CA GLN A 112 -15.64 11.39 -7.75
C GLN A 112 -16.73 11.24 -6.68
N ALA A 113 -17.10 10.01 -6.33
CA ALA A 113 -18.14 9.75 -5.33
C ALA A 113 -17.72 10.19 -3.92
N TRP A 114 -16.42 10.13 -3.61
CA TRP A 114 -15.85 10.62 -2.34
C TRP A 114 -15.35 12.07 -2.42
N GLY A 115 -15.45 12.71 -3.58
CA GLY A 115 -14.92 14.06 -3.79
C GLY A 115 -13.39 14.16 -3.73
N PHE A 116 -12.67 13.04 -3.81
CA PHE A 116 -11.21 12.95 -3.79
C PHE A 116 -10.59 13.04 -5.21
N ASN A 117 -11.24 13.74 -6.14
CA ASN A 117 -10.83 13.82 -7.55
C ASN A 117 -10.23 15.19 -7.94
N SER A 118 -9.58 15.89 -6.99
CA SER A 118 -8.94 17.18 -7.26
C SER A 118 -7.86 17.05 -8.35
N PRO A 119 -7.87 17.91 -9.39
CA PRO A 119 -6.89 17.90 -10.48
C PRO A 119 -5.60 18.67 -10.15
N GLN A 120 -5.48 19.19 -8.92
CA GLN A 120 -4.27 19.90 -8.50
C GLN A 120 -3.08 18.94 -8.41
N THR A 121 -1.90 19.43 -8.78
CA THR A 121 -0.63 18.69 -8.62
C THR A 121 -0.35 18.47 -7.13
N SER A 122 -0.74 17.29 -6.65
CA SER A 122 -0.75 16.89 -5.24
C SER A 122 0.45 16.00 -4.95
N HIS A 123 1.12 16.21 -3.81
CA HIS A 123 2.33 15.46 -3.45
C HIS A 123 2.12 14.64 -2.17
N GLY A 124 2.55 15.17 -1.03
CA GLY A 124 2.39 14.55 0.27
C GLY A 124 0.96 14.65 0.79
N ILE A 125 0.57 13.61 1.52
CA ILE A 125 -0.72 13.49 2.19
C ILE A 125 -0.48 13.02 3.61
N ALA A 126 -1.09 13.71 4.57
CA ALA A 126 -1.02 13.40 6.00
C ALA A 126 -2.43 13.15 6.53
N THR A 127 -2.55 12.18 7.44
CA THR A 127 -3.81 11.89 8.16
C THR A 127 -3.78 12.47 9.57
N GLY A 128 -4.90 13.02 10.04
CA GLY A 128 -5.08 13.46 11.42
C GLY A 128 -6.53 13.79 11.73
N ASP A 129 -6.92 13.70 12.98
CA ASP A 129 -8.24 14.09 13.49
C ASP A 129 -8.21 15.60 13.79
N LEU A 130 -8.62 16.43 12.81
CA LEU A 130 -8.43 17.89 12.89
C LEU A 130 -9.51 18.60 13.70
N ASP A 131 -10.68 17.99 13.81
CA ASP A 131 -11.82 18.52 14.56
C ASP A 131 -12.11 17.75 15.87
N ASN A 132 -11.31 16.72 16.16
CA ASN A 132 -11.34 15.92 17.38
C ASN A 132 -12.66 15.15 17.55
N ASP A 133 -13.20 14.63 16.45
CA ASP A 133 -14.42 13.81 16.41
C ASP A 133 -14.13 12.29 16.32
N GLY A 134 -12.85 11.92 16.19
CA GLY A 134 -12.36 10.55 16.21
C GLY A 134 -12.34 9.85 14.86
N ASP A 135 -12.68 10.51 13.75
CA ASP A 135 -12.27 10.06 12.42
C ASP A 135 -11.01 10.79 11.91
N LEU A 136 -10.38 10.24 10.87
CA LEU A 136 -9.16 10.81 10.30
C LEU A 136 -9.48 11.64 9.07
N ASP A 137 -9.12 12.91 9.14
CA ASP A 137 -9.10 13.87 8.04
C ASP A 137 -7.79 13.77 7.25
N LEU A 138 -7.76 14.43 6.09
CA LEU A 138 -6.61 14.47 5.20
C LEU A 138 -6.14 15.90 4.94
N VAL A 139 -4.83 16.11 4.97
CA VAL A 139 -4.19 17.34 4.49
C VAL A 139 -3.21 17.00 3.38
N ILE A 140 -3.33 17.68 2.25
CA ILE A 140 -2.51 17.44 1.06
C ILE A 140 -1.82 18.73 0.62
N ASN A 141 -0.51 18.69 0.44
CA ASN A 141 0.21 19.82 -0.15
C ASN A 141 0.15 19.77 -1.68
N CYS A 142 -0.11 20.93 -2.28
CA CYS A 142 -0.23 21.09 -3.72
C CYS A 142 0.86 22.01 -4.25
N LEU A 143 1.48 21.64 -5.38
CA LEU A 143 2.53 22.44 -5.99
C LEU A 143 1.96 23.75 -6.53
N ASN A 144 2.52 24.88 -6.09
CA ASN A 144 2.12 26.24 -6.52
C ASN A 144 0.62 26.55 -6.33
N GLN A 145 -0.05 25.84 -5.43
CA GLN A 145 -1.47 25.98 -5.14
C GLN A 145 -1.72 25.89 -3.63
N PRO A 146 -2.85 26.40 -3.12
CA PRO A 146 -3.26 26.16 -1.73
C PRO A 146 -3.35 24.66 -1.40
N PRO A 147 -3.11 24.25 -0.15
CA PRO A 147 -3.30 22.87 0.26
C PRO A 147 -4.78 22.45 0.17
N LEU A 148 -5.01 21.15 -0.01
CA LEU A 148 -6.34 20.56 0.09
C LEU A 148 -6.53 20.03 1.52
N ILE A 149 -7.71 20.26 2.07
CA ILE A 149 -8.14 19.73 3.37
C ILE A 149 -9.43 18.96 3.13
N TYR A 150 -9.44 17.67 3.48
CA TYR A 150 -10.60 16.81 3.40
C TYR A 150 -11.04 16.46 4.81
N ARG A 151 -12.24 16.90 5.18
CA ARG A 151 -12.88 16.48 6.41
C ARG A 151 -13.62 15.17 6.17
N ASN A 152 -13.30 14.12 6.93
CA ASN A 152 -14.13 12.92 6.90
C ASN A 152 -15.44 13.20 7.67
N ASN A 153 -16.58 12.81 7.13
CA ASN A 153 -17.88 13.04 7.76
C ASN A 153 -18.66 11.72 7.88
N THR A 154 -17.94 10.59 7.87
CA THR A 154 -18.53 9.29 8.11
C THR A 154 -19.10 9.25 9.52
N ILE A 155 -20.26 8.60 9.68
CA ILE A 155 -20.94 8.44 10.97
C ILE A 155 -20.86 7.00 11.48
N ALA A 156 -20.19 6.12 10.73
CA ALA A 156 -20.08 4.72 11.08
C ALA A 156 -19.31 4.56 12.40
N PRO A 157 -19.68 3.56 13.24
CA PRO A 157 -19.07 3.40 14.56
C PRO A 157 -17.57 3.14 14.46
N ARG A 158 -16.77 3.89 15.24
CA ARG A 158 -15.30 3.84 15.21
C ARG A 158 -14.65 3.87 16.57
N VAL A 159 -13.36 3.57 16.64
CA VAL A 159 -12.50 4.02 17.74
C VAL A 159 -11.26 4.67 17.17
N ALA A 160 -10.85 5.77 17.79
CA ALA A 160 -9.53 6.33 17.62
C ALA A 160 -8.64 5.82 18.76
N VAL A 161 -7.41 5.42 18.46
CA VAL A 161 -6.43 4.93 19.42
C VAL A 161 -5.19 5.81 19.35
N GLN A 162 -4.91 6.48 20.45
CA GLN A 162 -3.69 7.23 20.68
C GLN A 162 -2.86 6.50 21.74
N LEU A 163 -1.54 6.43 21.54
CA LEU A 163 -0.66 5.74 22.46
C LEU A 163 0.16 6.71 23.30
N ARG A 164 0.31 6.36 24.58
CA ARG A 164 1.20 7.03 25.52
C ARG A 164 2.31 6.06 25.95
N GLY A 165 3.36 6.00 25.15
CA GLY A 165 4.53 5.15 25.42
C GLY A 165 5.43 5.69 26.53
N LEU A 166 6.39 4.89 26.97
CA LEU A 166 7.44 5.32 27.90
C LEU A 166 8.58 6.05 27.15
N PRO A 167 9.28 7.00 27.78
CA PRO A 167 10.47 7.62 27.19
C PRO A 167 11.52 6.57 26.77
N PRO A 168 12.21 6.78 25.63
CA PRO A 168 12.15 7.95 24.75
C PRO A 168 11.02 7.92 23.70
N ASN A 169 10.19 6.87 23.66
CA ASN A 169 9.16 6.67 22.64
C ASN A 169 7.75 7.00 23.16
N THR A 170 7.53 8.27 23.51
CA THR A 170 6.29 8.70 24.19
C THR A 170 5.03 8.57 23.35
N HIS A 171 5.15 8.47 22.02
CA HIS A 171 4.03 8.24 21.10
C HIS A 171 3.86 6.77 20.70
N GLY A 172 4.67 5.85 21.24
CA GLY A 172 4.57 4.42 20.91
C GLY A 172 4.83 4.10 19.44
N ILE A 173 5.74 4.82 18.77
CA ILE A 173 6.11 4.57 17.38
C ILE A 173 6.61 3.12 17.21
N GLY A 174 6.10 2.41 16.21
CA GLY A 174 6.33 0.98 15.97
C GLY A 174 5.42 0.04 16.78
N ALA A 175 4.56 0.57 17.66
CA ALA A 175 3.55 -0.25 18.33
C ALA A 175 2.47 -0.66 17.34
N ARG A 176 2.05 -1.91 17.44
CA ARG A 176 0.98 -2.49 16.61
C ARG A 176 -0.31 -2.52 17.41
N VAL A 177 -1.33 -1.85 16.89
CA VAL A 177 -2.68 -1.86 17.45
C VAL A 177 -3.53 -2.82 16.63
N SER A 178 -4.15 -3.78 17.31
CA SER A 178 -5.09 -4.74 16.73
C SER A 178 -6.47 -4.54 17.34
N VAL A 179 -7.46 -4.29 16.49
CA VAL A 179 -8.86 -4.22 16.90
C VAL A 179 -9.59 -5.40 16.28
N VAL A 180 -10.29 -6.16 17.12
CA VAL A 180 -11.12 -7.28 16.70
C VAL A 180 -12.57 -6.91 16.94
N VAL A 181 -13.40 -7.05 15.90
CA VAL A 181 -14.84 -6.87 15.93
C VAL A 181 -15.46 -8.14 15.32
N ASP A 182 -15.97 -9.01 16.18
CA ASP A 182 -16.41 -10.37 15.85
C ASP A 182 -15.35 -11.16 15.04
N LYS A 183 -15.54 -11.25 13.72
CA LYS A 183 -14.67 -12.01 12.80
C LYS A 183 -13.66 -11.13 12.07
N ILE A 184 -13.85 -9.81 12.11
CA ILE A 184 -12.98 -8.86 11.43
C ILE A 184 -11.85 -8.47 12.38
N ARG A 185 -10.61 -8.65 11.93
CA ARG A 185 -9.41 -8.20 12.62
C ARG A 185 -8.76 -7.11 11.79
N GLN A 186 -8.73 -5.91 12.33
CA GLN A 186 -8.02 -4.77 11.78
C GLN A 186 -6.71 -4.60 12.53
N THR A 187 -5.64 -4.24 11.84
CA THR A 187 -4.32 -4.13 12.46
C THR A 187 -3.52 -3.03 11.78
N GLN A 188 -3.11 -2.04 12.55
CA GLN A 188 -2.31 -0.91 12.06
C GLN A 188 -1.13 -0.67 13.01
N GLU A 189 -0.05 -0.10 12.49
CA GLU A 189 1.14 0.27 13.26
C GLU A 189 1.20 1.80 13.42
N ILE A 190 1.57 2.27 14.61
CA ILE A 190 1.86 3.70 14.82
C ILE A 190 3.17 4.01 14.11
N VAL A 191 3.13 4.90 13.12
CA VAL A 191 4.31 5.32 12.35
C VAL A 191 4.67 6.77 12.68
N ALA A 192 5.94 7.10 12.54
CA ALA A 192 6.43 8.47 12.51
C ALA A 192 7.17 8.68 11.19
N GLY A 193 6.64 9.55 10.35
CA GLY A 193 7.15 9.74 8.99
C GLY A 193 6.88 8.53 8.08
N GLY A 194 7.72 8.36 7.06
CA GLY A 194 7.57 7.29 6.06
C GLY A 194 6.63 7.63 4.90
N ARG A 195 6.12 8.86 4.84
CA ARG A 195 5.33 9.38 3.73
C ARG A 195 6.12 10.41 2.94
N TYR A 196 5.82 10.52 1.64
CA TYR A 196 6.46 11.46 0.74
C TYR A 196 6.15 12.91 1.14
N LEU A 197 7.15 13.62 1.67
CA LEU A 197 7.04 15.03 2.09
C LEU A 197 5.89 15.32 3.07
N SER A 198 5.48 14.33 3.87
CA SER A 198 4.39 14.45 4.85
C SER A 198 4.60 13.51 6.05
N GLY A 199 3.79 13.69 7.09
CA GLY A 199 3.77 12.83 8.28
C GLY A 199 2.44 12.93 9.01
N ASP A 200 1.95 11.80 9.50
CA ASP A 200 0.64 11.70 10.15
C ASP A 200 0.69 12.12 11.62
N GLN A 201 -0.48 12.46 12.16
CA GLN A 201 -0.71 12.34 13.59
C GLN A 201 -0.51 10.88 14.03
N PRO A 202 0.17 10.61 15.17
CA PRO A 202 0.36 9.25 15.70
C PRO A 202 -0.92 8.73 16.38
N LEU A 203 -1.98 8.61 15.58
CA LEU A 203 -3.32 8.15 15.94
C LEU A 203 -3.77 7.11 14.90
N ARG A 204 -4.48 6.08 15.34
CA ARG A 204 -5.05 5.05 14.45
C ARG A 204 -6.53 4.92 14.66
N MET A 205 -7.25 4.70 13.58
CA MET A 205 -8.70 4.63 13.56
C MET A 205 -9.11 3.23 13.08
N PHE A 206 -10.14 2.69 13.72
CA PHE A 206 -10.66 1.35 13.42
C PHE A 206 -12.19 1.36 13.39
N ALA A 207 -12.78 0.67 12.43
CA ALA A 207 -14.21 0.40 12.38
C ALA A 207 -14.64 -0.49 13.55
N MET A 208 -15.81 -0.21 14.13
CA MET A 208 -16.32 -0.90 15.32
C MET A 208 -17.58 -1.73 15.09
N GLY A 209 -18.13 -1.67 13.88
CA GLY A 209 -19.39 -2.32 13.51
C GLY A 209 -20.58 -1.84 14.36
N THR A 210 -21.78 -2.30 14.02
CA THR A 210 -23.03 -1.89 14.69
C THR A 210 -23.52 -2.97 15.66
N GLY A 211 -24.34 -2.58 16.65
CA GLY A 211 -24.98 -3.52 17.57
C GLY A 211 -24.03 -4.18 18.58
N SER A 212 -24.44 -5.36 19.07
CA SER A 212 -23.79 -6.11 20.16
C SER A 212 -22.75 -7.10 19.63
N MET A 213 -21.68 -6.58 19.03
CA MET A 213 -20.54 -7.38 18.56
C MET A 213 -19.51 -7.57 19.68
N LYS A 214 -18.78 -8.68 19.66
CA LYS A 214 -17.62 -8.89 20.54
C LYS A 214 -16.47 -8.04 20.06
N ARG A 215 -15.93 -7.20 20.95
CA ARG A 215 -14.90 -6.22 20.62
C ARG A 215 -13.70 -6.35 21.55
N SER A 216 -12.50 -6.12 21.01
CA SER A 216 -11.29 -5.99 21.83
C SER A 216 -10.24 -5.13 21.14
N ILE A 217 -9.48 -4.38 21.93
CA ILE A 217 -8.27 -3.68 21.49
C ILE A 217 -7.07 -4.35 22.15
N GLU A 218 -6.06 -4.66 21.34
CA GLU A 218 -4.76 -5.12 21.80
C GLU A 218 -3.67 -4.21 21.24
N VAL A 219 -2.75 -3.76 22.10
CA VAL A 219 -1.57 -3.00 21.71
C VAL A 219 -0.34 -3.86 21.99
N ALA A 220 0.43 -4.19 20.96
CA ALA A 220 1.75 -4.80 21.09
C ALA A 220 2.80 -3.69 20.97
N TRP A 221 3.53 -3.45 22.05
CA TRP A 221 4.53 -2.38 22.13
C TRP A 221 5.90 -2.84 21.59
N PRO A 222 6.74 -1.93 21.07
CA PRO A 222 8.11 -2.26 20.63
C PRO A 222 8.98 -2.89 21.72
N SER A 223 8.69 -2.57 22.98
CA SER A 223 9.33 -3.15 24.17
C SER A 223 8.99 -4.62 24.42
N GLY A 224 8.09 -5.21 23.63
CA GLY A 224 7.55 -6.55 23.84
C GLY A 224 6.35 -6.61 24.80
N ARG A 225 6.05 -5.52 25.51
CA ARG A 225 4.88 -5.40 26.39
C ARG A 225 3.57 -5.43 25.61
N ARG A 226 2.47 -5.67 26.31
CA ARG A 226 1.11 -5.65 25.75
C ARG A 226 0.13 -4.90 26.64
N SER A 227 -0.80 -4.19 26.01
CA SER A 227 -1.99 -3.62 26.65
C SER A 227 -3.24 -4.25 26.01
N PHE A 228 -4.28 -4.48 26.82
CA PHE A 228 -5.52 -5.10 26.35
C PHE A 228 -6.73 -4.40 26.94
N ILE A 229 -7.74 -4.15 26.09
CA ILE A 229 -9.03 -3.59 26.47
C ILE A 229 -10.12 -4.55 25.98
N SER A 230 -10.89 -5.11 26.92
CA SER A 230 -12.07 -5.90 26.63
C SER A 230 -13.28 -4.99 26.40
N ASN A 231 -14.11 -5.32 25.41
CA ASN A 231 -15.37 -4.65 25.13
C ASN A 231 -15.28 -3.10 25.07
N PRO A 232 -14.36 -2.54 24.27
CA PRO A 232 -14.32 -1.10 24.02
C PRO A 232 -15.68 -0.60 23.47
N GLN A 233 -16.05 0.60 23.90
CA GLN A 233 -17.23 1.30 23.42
C GLN A 233 -16.88 1.99 22.09
N PRO A 234 -17.72 1.87 21.05
CA PRO A 234 -17.58 2.67 19.84
C PRO A 234 -17.69 4.17 20.14
N ASN A 235 -17.21 4.98 19.19
CA ASN A 235 -17.21 6.45 19.16
C ASN A 235 -16.49 7.08 20.35
N HIS A 236 -15.33 6.53 20.69
CA HIS A 236 -14.45 7.05 21.73
C HIS A 236 -13.01 7.12 21.22
N ILE A 237 -12.28 8.12 21.72
CA ILE A 237 -10.83 8.20 21.62
C ILE A 237 -10.25 7.47 22.83
N TYR A 238 -9.55 6.37 22.56
CA TYR A 238 -8.83 5.59 23.55
C TYR A 238 -7.38 6.05 23.61
N GLU A 239 -7.00 6.66 24.71
CA GLU A 239 -5.60 6.86 25.03
C GLU A 239 -5.08 5.68 25.85
N ILE A 240 -4.13 4.93 25.28
CA ILE A 240 -3.62 3.69 25.89
C ILE A 240 -2.17 3.91 26.32
N ALA A 241 -1.93 3.81 27.63
CA ALA A 241 -0.60 3.92 28.19
C ALA A 241 0.18 2.60 28.08
N GLU A 242 1.48 2.70 27.81
CA GLU A 242 2.40 1.58 27.90
C GLU A 242 2.60 1.19 29.37
N PRO A 243 2.45 -0.10 29.73
CA PRO A 243 2.62 -0.51 31.11
C PRO A 243 4.09 -0.35 31.56
N SER A 244 4.28 0.15 32.78
CA SER A 244 5.59 0.20 33.43
C SER A 244 5.98 -1.17 34.01
N GLY A 245 7.27 -1.47 34.06
CA GLY A 245 7.80 -2.72 34.62
C GLY A 245 8.87 -3.34 33.73
N GLU A 246 9.48 -4.44 34.20
CA GLU A 246 10.45 -5.19 33.40
C GLU A 246 9.81 -5.68 32.10
N PRO A 247 10.46 -5.45 30.94
CA PRO A 247 9.95 -5.97 29.68
C PRO A 247 9.94 -7.50 29.73
N PRO A 248 8.93 -8.15 29.12
CA PRO A 248 8.90 -9.60 29.05
C PRO A 248 10.16 -10.10 28.33
N GLU A 249 10.70 -11.23 28.78
CA GLU A 249 11.85 -11.84 28.13
C GLU A 249 11.58 -12.01 26.62
N PRO A 250 12.58 -11.76 25.76
CA PRO A 250 12.43 -11.95 24.33
C PRO A 250 11.96 -13.37 24.06
N ARG A 251 10.77 -13.52 23.45
CA ARG A 251 10.33 -14.85 23.00
C ARG A 251 11.40 -15.40 22.05
N LEU A 252 11.89 -16.60 22.36
CA LEU A 252 12.76 -17.37 21.47
C LEU A 252 12.21 -17.31 20.06
N ALA A 253 13.08 -16.99 19.09
CA ALA A 253 12.70 -16.96 17.68
C ALA A 253 11.95 -18.25 17.35
N LYS A 254 10.77 -18.15 16.72
CA LYS A 254 10.04 -19.33 16.24
C LYS A 254 11.04 -20.17 15.43
N ARG A 255 11.26 -21.43 15.86
CA ARG A 255 12.12 -22.38 15.15
C ARG A 255 11.72 -22.32 13.68
N LYS A 256 12.69 -22.06 12.78
CA LYS A 256 12.42 -22.12 11.34
C LYS A 256 11.78 -23.49 11.08
N PRO A 257 10.61 -23.56 10.44
CA PRO A 257 10.01 -24.86 10.13
C PRO A 257 11.04 -25.67 9.35
N GLU A 258 11.37 -26.86 9.86
CA GLU A 258 12.21 -27.79 9.12
C GLU A 258 11.37 -28.28 7.93
N PRO A 259 11.84 -28.09 6.69
CA PRO A 259 11.10 -28.52 5.54
C PRO A 259 10.97 -30.05 5.55
N PHE A 260 9.76 -30.54 5.27
CA PHE A 260 9.52 -31.98 5.09
C PHE A 260 10.15 -32.52 3.79
N PHE A 261 10.43 -31.63 2.84
CA PHE A 261 11.04 -31.96 1.55
C PHE A 261 12.51 -31.55 1.52
N GLU A 262 13.35 -32.40 0.94
CA GLU A 262 14.71 -32.05 0.54
C GLU A 262 14.76 -31.67 -0.95
N ASP A 263 15.67 -30.77 -1.33
CA ASP A 263 15.92 -30.46 -2.74
C ASP A 263 16.61 -31.65 -3.42
N ALA A 264 15.83 -32.41 -4.18
CA ALA A 264 16.28 -33.56 -4.95
C ALA A 264 16.66 -33.20 -6.40
N SER A 265 16.80 -31.90 -6.76
CA SER A 265 17.15 -31.49 -8.13
C SER A 265 18.43 -32.12 -8.64
N ARG A 266 19.35 -32.50 -7.75
CA ARG A 266 20.57 -33.29 -8.07
C ARG A 266 20.27 -34.65 -8.72
N LEU A 267 19.08 -35.21 -8.52
CA LEU A 267 18.64 -36.48 -9.14
C LEU A 267 18.18 -36.27 -10.58
N LEU A 268 17.82 -35.03 -10.94
CA LEU A 268 17.51 -34.68 -12.32
C LEU A 268 18.83 -34.60 -13.08
N ASN A 269 19.21 -35.68 -13.75
CA ASN A 269 20.32 -35.68 -14.72
C ASN A 269 19.89 -34.98 -16.04
N HIS A 270 19.15 -33.88 -15.91
CA HIS A 270 18.62 -33.09 -17.00
C HIS A 270 18.79 -31.62 -16.65
N THR A 271 19.57 -30.92 -17.46
CA THR A 271 19.60 -29.46 -17.46
C THR A 271 18.69 -29.00 -18.58
N HIS A 272 17.66 -28.23 -18.23
CA HIS A 272 16.80 -27.64 -19.25
C HIS A 272 17.62 -26.65 -20.09
N ALA A 273 17.70 -26.90 -21.39
CA ALA A 273 18.21 -25.95 -22.37
C ALA A 273 17.01 -25.19 -22.94
N GLU A 274 16.91 -23.91 -22.58
CA GLU A 274 15.87 -23.01 -23.09
C GLU A 274 16.13 -22.72 -24.57
N ASN A 275 15.06 -22.58 -25.37
CA ASN A 275 15.19 -22.19 -26.76
C ASN A 275 15.66 -20.72 -26.88
N GLU A 276 16.67 -20.44 -27.72
CA GLU A 276 17.15 -19.09 -28.04
C GLU A 276 16.38 -18.50 -29.23
N TYR A 277 15.05 -18.61 -29.19
CA TYR A 277 14.21 -17.92 -30.15
C TYR A 277 13.73 -16.59 -29.54
N ASP A 278 13.35 -15.64 -30.39
CA ASP A 278 12.73 -14.38 -29.97
C ASP A 278 11.48 -14.16 -30.81
N ASP A 279 10.36 -14.71 -30.34
CA ASP A 279 9.06 -14.53 -30.98
C ASP A 279 8.58 -13.07 -30.91
N THR A 280 9.06 -12.28 -29.94
CA THR A 280 8.77 -10.84 -29.85
C THR A 280 9.45 -10.01 -30.94
N ALA A 281 10.53 -10.51 -31.54
CA ALA A 281 11.15 -9.89 -32.71
C ALA A 281 10.25 -9.99 -33.97
N LEU A 282 9.43 -11.04 -34.06
CA LEU A 282 8.47 -11.23 -35.16
C LEU A 282 7.10 -10.64 -34.84
N GLN A 283 6.67 -10.70 -33.57
CA GLN A 283 5.39 -10.20 -33.10
C GLN A 283 5.60 -9.33 -31.84
N PRO A 284 5.91 -8.03 -32.02
CA PRO A 284 6.21 -7.13 -30.91
C PRO A 284 5.08 -6.96 -29.89
N LEU A 285 3.85 -7.31 -30.28
CA LEU A 285 2.65 -7.17 -29.46
C LEU A 285 2.27 -8.46 -28.71
N LEU A 286 3.11 -9.50 -28.74
CA LEU A 286 2.85 -10.72 -27.97
C LEU A 286 2.76 -10.39 -26.46
N PRO A 287 1.65 -10.72 -25.78
CA PRO A 287 1.47 -10.41 -24.36
C PRO A 287 2.38 -11.25 -23.46
N ARG A 288 2.87 -12.38 -23.98
CA ARG A 288 3.87 -13.25 -23.36
C ARG A 288 4.65 -13.99 -24.45
N ARG A 289 5.90 -14.32 -24.12
CA ARG A 289 6.76 -15.25 -24.87
C ARG A 289 6.13 -16.65 -24.90
N LEU A 290 5.94 -17.21 -26.09
CA LEU A 290 5.42 -18.56 -26.36
C LEU A 290 6.57 -19.52 -26.71
N ASP A 291 7.70 -18.99 -27.16
CA ASP A 291 8.95 -19.69 -27.48
C ASP A 291 9.63 -20.38 -26.29
N ARG A 292 9.19 -20.05 -25.07
CA ARG A 292 9.74 -20.51 -23.78
C ARG A 292 8.69 -21.16 -22.90
N SER A 293 7.91 -22.06 -23.51
CA SER A 293 7.07 -22.98 -22.77
C SER A 293 8.03 -23.97 -22.09
N GLY A 294 8.36 -23.73 -20.82
CA GLY A 294 9.23 -24.61 -20.04
C GLY A 294 8.74 -26.07 -20.06
N PRO A 295 9.49 -27.02 -19.47
CA PRO A 295 9.16 -28.44 -19.54
C PRO A 295 7.72 -28.68 -19.06
N GLY A 296 6.95 -29.44 -19.85
CA GLY A 296 5.62 -29.87 -19.46
C GLY A 296 5.72 -30.78 -18.23
N VAL A 297 4.98 -30.45 -17.17
CA VAL A 297 4.88 -31.31 -16.00
C VAL A 297 3.75 -32.29 -16.25
N ALA A 298 4.07 -33.59 -16.22
CA ALA A 298 3.08 -34.65 -16.06
C ALA A 298 3.17 -35.15 -14.62
N TRP A 299 2.02 -35.33 -13.99
CA TRP A 299 1.93 -36.04 -12.73
C TRP A 299 1.33 -37.42 -13.00
N LEU A 300 1.82 -38.43 -12.30
CA LEU A 300 1.28 -39.78 -12.28
C LEU A 300 1.24 -40.17 -10.82
N ASP A 301 0.07 -40.59 -10.38
CA ASP A 301 -0.09 -41.34 -9.15
C ASP A 301 0.45 -42.75 -9.42
N PHE A 302 1.60 -43.07 -8.81
CA PHE A 302 2.35 -44.29 -9.10
C PHE A 302 1.84 -45.50 -8.31
N ASP A 303 1.23 -45.26 -7.14
CA ASP A 303 0.80 -46.26 -6.18
C ASP A 303 -0.73 -46.36 -5.99
N HIS A 304 -1.51 -45.48 -6.60
CA HIS A 304 -2.98 -45.51 -6.61
C HIS A 304 -3.62 -45.37 -5.21
N ASP A 305 -3.02 -44.59 -4.32
CA ASP A 305 -3.53 -44.34 -2.96
C ASP A 305 -4.05 -42.92 -2.69
#